data_AF-A0A0D2ADI1-F1
#
_entry.id   AF-A0A0D2ADI1-F1
#
_cell.length_a   1.000
_cell.length_b   1.000
_cell.length_c   1.000
_cell.angle_alpha   90.00
_cell.angle_beta   90.00
_cell.angle_gamma   90.00
#
_symmetry.space_group_name_H-M   'P 1'
#
loop_
_entity.id
_entity.type
_entity.pdbx_description
1 polymer ?
#
loop_
_entity_poly.entity_id
_entity_poly.type
_entity_poly.pdbx_seq_one_letter_code
_entity_poly.pdbx_strand_id
1 'polypeptide(L)'
;MGITTEAQLRQFLHSKDVPCDEVDFLEGGSANFCWRIKSRSNGRSIIKHAEPYIRIIPDVPLPQERIYYEQLTLECLATMLSADEKIRLPRVHEYFPDKHLLHMSDGGALDLRQCYKTGLHLDFALLAQRIGLWLARLHNATSAQPALSVLREKLDGNATDFAYQYPFKGVASVLEHQGFDPALGERINAAYGSESVEDKVCLCHGDFWLSNIQVADEDTTRQSTAEGNVNQLDPVLTIIDWENARVGNGATDVGRFAADAWLVDRFYGGKGMFSAFLTAYLAERPLSEQEKIRLTVYFAVHIIFYSRMRWTDDEGTKKLVQTGKGVLEAVESGNQESLATGPLMLLYSGYVVS
;
A
#
# COMPACT_ATOMS: atom_id res chain seq x y z
N MET A 1 -23.54 -5.33 -19.11
CA MET A 1 -22.54 -6.23 -19.71
C MET A 1 -21.19 -5.78 -19.22
N GLY A 2 -20.46 -6.71 -18.60
CA GLY A 2 -19.14 -6.48 -18.02
C GLY A 2 -18.07 -6.22 -19.09
N ILE A 3 -16.97 -5.56 -18.70
CA ILE A 3 -15.80 -5.33 -19.55
C ILE A 3 -14.69 -6.20 -18.97
N THR A 4 -14.57 -7.44 -19.44
CA THR A 4 -13.61 -8.42 -18.89
C THR A 4 -12.60 -8.90 -19.93
N THR A 5 -12.77 -8.48 -21.18
CA THR A 5 -11.93 -8.85 -22.32
C THR A 5 -11.45 -7.61 -23.08
N GLU A 6 -10.33 -7.73 -23.79
CA GLU A 6 -9.81 -6.66 -24.64
C GLU A 6 -10.84 -6.22 -25.70
N ALA A 7 -11.55 -7.16 -26.34
CA ALA A 7 -12.54 -6.84 -27.36
C ALA A 7 -13.68 -5.96 -26.82
N GLN A 8 -14.19 -6.30 -25.63
CA GLN A 8 -15.21 -5.49 -24.94
C GLN A 8 -14.67 -4.12 -24.55
N LEU A 9 -13.42 -4.05 -24.08
CA LEU A 9 -12.78 -2.78 -23.75
C LEU A 9 -12.65 -1.90 -24.99
N ARG A 10 -12.12 -2.42 -26.10
CA ARG A 10 -11.97 -1.65 -27.35
C ARG A 10 -13.30 -1.12 -27.87
N GLN A 11 -14.34 -1.95 -27.83
CA GLN A 11 -15.69 -1.52 -28.19
C GLN A 11 -16.18 -0.37 -27.30
N PHE A 12 -15.94 -0.47 -25.99
CA PHE A 12 -16.30 0.58 -25.03
C PHE A 12 -15.53 1.87 -25.28
N LEU A 13 -14.19 1.82 -25.40
CA LEU A 13 -13.35 2.98 -25.65
C LEU A 13 -13.73 3.69 -26.96
N HIS A 14 -13.98 2.93 -28.04
CA HIS A 14 -14.47 3.48 -29.29
C HIS A 14 -15.84 4.17 -29.11
N SER A 15 -16.76 3.61 -28.32
CA SER A 15 -18.06 4.24 -28.06
C SER A 15 -18.00 5.52 -27.24
N LYS A 16 -16.84 5.83 -26.65
CA LYS A 16 -16.56 7.00 -25.82
C LYS A 16 -15.55 7.95 -26.45
N ASP A 17 -15.17 7.71 -27.70
CA ASP A 17 -14.15 8.48 -28.42
C ASP A 17 -12.80 8.55 -27.67
N VAL A 18 -12.48 7.54 -26.86
CA VAL A 18 -11.19 7.44 -26.16
C VAL A 18 -10.16 6.82 -27.12
N PRO A 19 -9.11 7.56 -27.53
CA PRO A 19 -8.13 7.05 -28.48
C PRO A 19 -7.35 5.86 -27.91
N CYS A 20 -7.27 4.77 -28.68
CA CYS A 20 -6.58 3.56 -28.28
C CYS A 20 -6.05 2.80 -29.51
N ASP A 21 -4.73 2.79 -29.67
CA ASP A 21 -4.03 2.03 -30.71
C ASP A 21 -3.72 0.62 -30.18
N GLU A 22 -3.09 0.56 -29.01
CA GLU A 22 -2.67 -0.69 -28.35
C GLU A 22 -3.37 -0.87 -27.00
N VAL A 23 -3.60 -2.13 -26.63
CA VAL A 23 -4.15 -2.54 -25.34
C VAL A 23 -3.28 -3.69 -24.82
N ASP A 24 -2.72 -3.51 -23.64
CA ASP A 24 -1.97 -4.52 -22.92
C ASP A 24 -2.73 -4.83 -21.62
N PHE A 25 -3.18 -6.07 -21.45
CA PHE A 25 -3.73 -6.49 -20.15
C PHE A 25 -2.63 -6.53 -19.10
N LEU A 26 -2.89 -5.93 -17.93
CA LEU A 26 -1.93 -5.92 -16.84
C LEU A 26 -2.15 -7.14 -15.95
N GLU A 27 -1.23 -8.09 -16.09
CA GLU A 27 -1.11 -9.23 -15.20
C GLU A 27 -0.61 -8.77 -13.83
N GLY A 28 -1.53 -8.64 -12.88
CA GLY A 28 -1.26 -8.11 -11.53
C GLY A 28 -2.57 -7.70 -10.84
N GLY A 29 -2.54 -7.55 -9.51
CA GLY A 29 -3.73 -7.22 -8.70
C GLY A 29 -4.75 -8.37 -8.60
N SER A 30 -5.59 -8.34 -7.57
CA SER A 30 -6.58 -9.40 -7.31
C SER A 30 -8.00 -9.01 -7.72
N ALA A 31 -8.39 -7.75 -7.48
CA ALA A 31 -9.80 -7.34 -7.49
C ALA A 31 -10.32 -6.87 -8.85
N ASN A 32 -9.50 -6.18 -9.65
CA ASN A 32 -9.96 -5.44 -10.83
C ASN A 32 -9.32 -5.91 -12.12
N PHE A 33 -9.99 -5.64 -13.23
CA PHE A 33 -9.40 -5.77 -14.55
C PHE A 33 -8.69 -4.46 -14.90
N CYS A 34 -7.39 -4.55 -15.18
CA CYS A 34 -6.55 -3.41 -15.51
C CYS A 34 -5.94 -3.60 -16.90
N TRP A 35 -5.99 -2.57 -17.72
CA TRP A 35 -5.30 -2.52 -19.01
C TRP A 35 -4.47 -1.27 -19.11
N ARG A 36 -3.29 -1.40 -19.70
CA ARG A 36 -2.52 -0.28 -20.20
C ARG A 36 -2.93 -0.06 -21.65
N ILE A 37 -3.37 1.15 -21.97
CA ILE A 37 -3.66 1.55 -23.34
C ILE A 37 -2.59 2.51 -23.83
N LYS A 38 -2.21 2.39 -25.10
CA LYS A 38 -1.33 3.35 -25.77
C LYS A 38 -2.08 4.05 -26.89
N SER A 39 -1.92 5.35 -26.96
CA SER A 39 -2.39 6.20 -28.05
C SER A 39 -1.26 7.07 -28.56
N ARG A 40 -1.14 7.21 -29.87
CA ARG A 40 -0.19 8.15 -30.51
C ARG A 40 -0.43 9.60 -30.10
N SER A 41 -1.67 9.98 -29.79
CA SER A 41 -2.00 11.36 -29.40
C SER A 41 -1.77 11.63 -27.92
N ASN A 42 -2.00 10.62 -27.06
CA ASN A 42 -2.11 10.82 -25.61
C ASN A 42 -1.04 10.05 -24.80
N GLY A 43 -0.18 9.28 -25.45
CA GLY A 43 0.81 8.44 -24.79
C GLY A 43 0.15 7.23 -24.10
N ARG A 44 0.67 6.88 -22.91
CA ARG A 44 0.23 5.71 -22.14
C ARG A 44 -0.70 6.11 -21.00
N SER A 45 -1.74 5.31 -20.79
CA SER A 45 -2.69 5.47 -19.69
C SER A 45 -3.25 4.12 -19.26
N ILE A 46 -3.92 4.10 -18.11
CA ILE A 46 -4.49 2.91 -17.50
C ILE A 46 -6.01 2.99 -17.54
N ILE A 47 -6.63 1.90 -17.94
CA ILE A 47 -8.05 1.63 -17.74
C ILE A 47 -8.17 0.61 -16.61
N LYS A 48 -8.91 0.96 -15.56
CA LYS A 48 -9.20 0.09 -14.42
C LYS A 48 -10.70 -0.10 -14.29
N HIS A 49 -11.17 -1.35 -14.24
CA HIS A 49 -12.58 -1.69 -14.21
C HIS A 49 -12.89 -2.69 -13.09
N ALA A 50 -13.93 -2.39 -12.32
CA ALA A 50 -14.47 -3.30 -11.30
C ALA A 50 -15.69 -4.06 -11.80
N GLU A 51 -15.65 -5.37 -11.63
CA GLU A 51 -16.81 -6.27 -11.64
C GLU A 51 -17.33 -6.49 -10.20
N PRO A 52 -18.58 -6.97 -9.99
CA PRO A 52 -19.17 -7.16 -8.67
C PRO A 52 -18.57 -8.36 -7.89
N TYR A 53 -17.35 -8.76 -8.24
CA TYR A 53 -16.59 -9.86 -7.67
C TYR A 53 -15.09 -9.59 -7.72
N ILE A 54 -14.31 -10.38 -6.98
CA ILE A 54 -12.84 -10.37 -7.05
C ILE A 54 -12.41 -11.01 -8.38
N ARG A 55 -11.71 -10.29 -9.27
CA ARG A 55 -11.29 -10.82 -10.59
C ARG A 55 -10.68 -12.23 -10.53
N ILE A 56 -9.77 -12.47 -9.60
CA ILE A 56 -9.06 -13.77 -9.49
C ILE A 56 -9.88 -14.87 -8.80
N ILE A 57 -10.98 -14.52 -8.12
CA ILE A 57 -11.89 -15.46 -7.45
C ILE A 57 -13.34 -14.97 -7.70
N PRO A 58 -13.90 -15.19 -8.91
CA PRO A 58 -15.18 -14.61 -9.30
C PRO A 58 -16.39 -14.99 -8.44
N ASP A 59 -16.28 -16.07 -7.67
CA ASP A 59 -17.32 -16.53 -6.74
C ASP A 59 -17.39 -15.68 -5.46
N VAL A 60 -16.40 -14.82 -5.19
CA VAL A 60 -16.39 -13.93 -4.02
C VAL A 60 -16.91 -12.55 -4.43
N PRO A 61 -18.10 -12.14 -3.94
CA PRO A 61 -18.65 -10.82 -4.22
C PRO A 61 -17.75 -9.69 -3.71
N LEU A 62 -17.66 -8.62 -4.49
CA LEU A 62 -16.94 -7.42 -4.11
C LEU A 62 -17.65 -6.17 -4.68
N PRO A 63 -18.03 -5.18 -3.85
CA PRO A 63 -18.75 -3.98 -4.30
C PRO A 63 -17.97 -3.17 -5.34
N GLN A 64 -18.63 -2.76 -6.43
CA GLN A 64 -18.00 -2.05 -7.56
C GLN A 64 -17.72 -0.56 -7.26
N GLU A 65 -18.35 -0.04 -6.21
CA GLU A 65 -18.19 1.31 -5.69
C GLU A 65 -16.75 1.61 -5.26
N ARG A 66 -15.91 0.58 -5.08
CA ARG A 66 -14.46 0.72 -4.84
C ARG A 66 -13.75 1.57 -5.90
N ILE A 67 -14.17 1.53 -7.16
CA ILE A 67 -13.61 2.40 -8.23
C ILE A 67 -14.10 3.85 -8.10
N TYR A 68 -15.33 4.05 -7.62
CA TYR A 68 -15.81 5.39 -7.28
C TYR A 68 -14.99 5.99 -6.14
N TYR A 69 -14.72 5.21 -5.08
CA TYR A 69 -13.90 5.67 -3.96
C TYR A 69 -12.45 5.98 -4.34
N GLU A 70 -11.85 5.18 -5.23
CA GLU A 70 -10.52 5.47 -5.79
C GLU A 70 -10.51 6.81 -6.54
N GLN A 71 -11.47 7.02 -7.44
CA GLN A 71 -11.61 8.26 -8.19
C GLN A 71 -11.82 9.47 -7.26
N LEU A 72 -12.75 9.36 -6.32
CA LEU A 72 -13.08 10.42 -5.37
C LEU A 72 -11.89 10.78 -4.48
N THR A 73 -11.12 9.78 -4.07
CA THR A 73 -9.91 9.98 -3.26
C THR A 73 -8.85 10.72 -4.05
N LEU A 74 -8.59 10.33 -5.30
CA LEU A 74 -7.63 11.01 -6.16
C LEU A 74 -8.01 12.48 -6.40
N GLU A 75 -9.30 12.77 -6.58
CA GLU A 75 -9.79 14.16 -6.69
C GLU A 75 -9.62 14.96 -5.40
N CYS A 76 -9.97 14.39 -4.25
CA CYS A 76 -9.77 15.05 -2.96
C CYS A 76 -8.29 15.37 -2.74
N LEU A 77 -7.41 14.40 -2.96
CA LEU A 77 -5.97 14.55 -2.75
C LEU A 77 -5.32 15.58 -3.67
N ALA A 78 -5.78 15.70 -4.91
CA ALA A 78 -5.29 16.71 -5.85
C ALA A 78 -5.49 18.16 -5.34
N THR A 79 -6.44 18.38 -4.42
CA THR A 79 -6.68 19.68 -3.79
C THR A 79 -6.04 19.84 -2.41
N MET A 80 -5.76 18.72 -1.72
CA MET A 80 -5.27 18.72 -0.35
C MET A 80 -3.75 18.62 -0.25
N LEU A 81 -3.08 18.01 -1.23
CA LEU A 81 -1.64 17.86 -1.25
C LEU A 81 -1.01 18.85 -2.24
N SER A 82 0.10 19.45 -1.82
CA SER A 82 0.96 20.16 -2.75
C SER A 82 1.62 19.17 -3.73
N ALA A 83 1.86 19.62 -4.95
CA ALA A 83 2.58 18.82 -5.93
C ALA A 83 3.96 18.43 -5.38
N ASP A 84 4.31 17.16 -5.54
CA ASP A 84 5.63 16.61 -5.20
C ASP A 84 6.26 16.09 -6.49
N GLU A 85 7.47 16.55 -6.78
CA GLU A 85 8.19 16.24 -8.03
C GLU A 85 8.67 14.78 -8.10
N LYS A 86 8.73 14.09 -6.96
CA LYS A 86 9.31 12.75 -6.82
C LYS A 86 8.30 11.69 -6.43
N ILE A 87 7.17 12.07 -5.84
CA ILE A 87 6.07 11.17 -5.53
C ILE A 87 4.76 11.78 -6.01
N ARG A 88 4.14 11.15 -7.01
CA ARG A 88 2.90 11.62 -7.62
C ARG A 88 1.74 10.67 -7.38
N LEU A 89 0.54 11.21 -7.58
CA LEU A 89 -0.69 10.45 -7.67
C LEU A 89 -1.07 10.22 -9.14
N PRO A 90 -1.84 9.17 -9.45
CA PRO A 90 -2.49 9.02 -10.73
C PRO A 90 -3.36 10.23 -11.03
N ARG A 91 -3.15 10.84 -12.21
CA ARG A 91 -4.07 11.84 -12.73
C ARG A 91 -5.28 11.12 -13.30
N VAL A 92 -6.46 11.40 -12.76
CA VAL A 92 -7.73 10.95 -13.36
C VAL A 92 -7.94 11.70 -14.67
N HIS A 93 -8.13 10.95 -15.76
CA HIS A 93 -8.52 11.50 -17.06
C HIS A 93 -10.03 11.56 -17.16
N GLU A 94 -10.68 10.44 -16.86
CA GLU A 94 -12.13 10.32 -16.94
C GLU A 94 -12.62 9.17 -16.04
N TYR A 95 -13.82 9.31 -15.52
CA TYR A 95 -14.52 8.27 -14.78
C TYR A 95 -15.87 7.99 -15.40
N PHE A 96 -16.15 6.71 -15.65
CA PHE A 96 -17.35 6.23 -16.29
C PHE A 96 -18.23 5.50 -15.26
N PRO A 97 -19.15 6.19 -14.57
CA PRO A 97 -19.90 5.64 -13.44
C PRO A 97 -20.75 4.42 -13.83
N ASP A 98 -21.44 4.47 -14.97
CA ASP A 98 -22.30 3.38 -15.48
C ASP A 98 -21.54 2.07 -15.72
N LYS A 99 -20.21 2.14 -15.79
CA LYS A 99 -19.32 1.00 -16.02
C LYS A 99 -18.37 0.74 -14.87
N HIS A 100 -18.39 1.51 -13.78
CA HIS A 100 -17.38 1.42 -12.72
C HIS A 100 -15.96 1.32 -13.28
N LEU A 101 -15.65 2.21 -14.22
CA LEU A 101 -14.40 2.20 -14.99
C LEU A 101 -13.71 3.54 -14.84
N LEU A 102 -12.43 3.50 -14.50
CA LEU A 102 -11.56 4.64 -14.29
C LEU A 102 -10.47 4.67 -15.36
N HIS A 103 -10.34 5.82 -16.03
CA HIS A 103 -9.24 6.12 -16.94
C HIS A 103 -8.29 7.10 -16.27
N MET A 104 -7.03 6.70 -16.11
CA MET A 104 -6.02 7.48 -15.37
C MET A 104 -4.62 7.36 -15.97
N SER A 105 -3.71 8.24 -15.53
CA SER A 105 -2.33 8.24 -16.01
C SER A 105 -1.57 6.96 -15.63
N ASP A 106 -0.65 6.54 -16.50
CA ASP A 106 0.26 5.42 -16.24
C ASP A 106 1.43 5.83 -15.32
N GLY A 107 1.63 5.06 -14.25
CA GLY A 107 2.66 5.32 -13.25
C GLY A 107 4.01 4.68 -13.56
N GLY A 108 4.09 3.75 -14.52
CA GLY A 108 5.32 3.07 -14.92
C GLY A 108 5.13 1.56 -15.15
N ALA A 109 6.12 0.91 -15.75
CA ALA A 109 6.04 -0.51 -16.11
C ALA A 109 6.29 -1.46 -14.93
N LEU A 110 7.11 -1.06 -13.96
CA LEU A 110 7.51 -1.89 -12.83
C LEU A 110 7.04 -1.29 -11.50
N ASP A 111 6.63 -2.16 -10.58
CA ASP A 111 6.40 -1.77 -9.19
C ASP A 111 7.70 -1.80 -8.37
N LEU A 112 7.70 -1.11 -7.22
CA LEU A 112 8.87 -0.95 -6.37
C LEU A 112 9.36 -2.30 -5.81
N ARG A 113 8.46 -3.27 -5.59
CA ARG A 113 8.83 -4.61 -5.13
C ARG A 113 9.59 -5.36 -6.23
N GLN A 114 9.12 -5.31 -7.48
CA GLN A 114 9.81 -5.89 -8.63
C GLN A 114 11.19 -5.26 -8.80
N CYS A 115 11.28 -3.93 -8.78
CA CYS A 115 12.55 -3.21 -8.84
C CYS A 115 13.51 -3.62 -7.73
N TYR A 116 12.99 -3.77 -6.51
CA TYR A 116 13.76 -4.22 -5.36
C TYR A 116 14.34 -5.62 -5.58
N LYS A 117 13.55 -6.56 -6.09
CA LYS A 117 14.00 -7.95 -6.33
C LYS A 117 14.98 -8.08 -7.48
N THR A 118 14.79 -7.32 -8.56
CA THR A 118 15.63 -7.41 -9.76
C THR A 118 16.96 -6.67 -9.61
N GLY A 119 17.10 -5.81 -8.60
CA GLY A 119 18.37 -5.13 -8.33
C GLY A 119 18.71 -4.05 -9.36
N LEU A 120 17.68 -3.41 -9.93
CA LEU A 120 17.84 -2.12 -10.63
C LEU A 120 18.72 -1.19 -9.77
N HIS A 121 19.58 -0.41 -10.42
CA HIS A 121 20.52 0.52 -9.78
C HIS A 121 19.81 1.74 -9.15
N LEU A 122 18.88 1.47 -8.22
CA LEU A 122 18.13 2.44 -7.45
C LEU A 122 18.73 2.58 -6.05
N ASP A 123 18.58 3.75 -5.46
CA ASP A 123 18.83 3.95 -4.03
C ASP A 123 17.56 3.63 -3.24
N PHE A 124 17.41 2.38 -2.83
CA PHE A 124 16.21 1.96 -2.09
C PHE A 124 16.07 2.64 -0.74
N ALA A 125 17.17 3.01 -0.07
CA ALA A 125 17.12 3.74 1.19
C ALA A 125 16.64 5.19 0.96
N LEU A 126 17.12 5.86 -0.09
CA LEU A 126 16.64 7.20 -0.46
C LEU A 126 15.18 7.18 -0.91
N LEU A 127 14.77 6.19 -1.73
CA LEU A 127 13.36 6.04 -2.13
C LEU A 127 12.48 5.79 -0.91
N ALA A 128 12.90 4.92 0.01
CA ALA A 128 12.21 4.68 1.28
C ALA A 128 12.05 5.94 2.12
N GLN A 129 13.11 6.74 2.24
CA GLN A 129 13.08 8.02 2.96
C GLN A 129 12.00 8.94 2.38
N ARG A 130 11.95 9.08 1.05
CA ARG A 130 10.94 9.91 0.38
C ARG A 130 9.53 9.40 0.60
N ILE A 131 9.33 8.09 0.49
CA ILE A 131 8.02 7.46 0.73
C ILE A 131 7.57 7.72 2.18
N GLY A 132 8.47 7.59 3.15
CA GLY A 132 8.19 7.88 4.56
C GLY A 132 7.80 9.33 4.80
N LEU A 133 8.55 10.29 4.26
CA LEU A 133 8.23 11.72 4.36
C LEU A 133 6.90 12.06 3.69
N TRP A 134 6.65 11.54 2.49
CA TRP A 134 5.43 11.79 1.75
C TRP A 134 4.20 11.23 2.48
N LEU A 135 4.29 10.01 3.02
CA LEU A 135 3.17 9.41 3.76
C LEU A 135 2.88 10.18 5.06
N ALA A 136 3.92 10.62 5.77
CA ALA A 136 3.76 11.46 6.96
C ALA A 136 3.05 12.79 6.62
N ARG A 137 3.42 13.43 5.50
CA ARG A 137 2.76 14.65 5.00
C ARG A 137 1.32 14.41 4.60
N LEU A 138 1.01 13.29 3.94
CA LEU A 138 -0.36 12.88 3.65
C LEU A 138 -1.19 12.81 4.94
N HIS A 139 -0.71 12.08 5.95
CA HIS A 139 -1.45 11.91 7.20
C HIS A 139 -1.59 13.24 7.97
N ASN A 140 -0.57 14.09 7.96
CA ASN A 140 -0.63 15.42 8.58
C ASN A 140 -1.63 16.34 7.85
N ALA A 141 -1.58 16.40 6.52
CA ALA A 141 -2.46 17.27 5.73
C ALA A 141 -3.93 16.86 5.84
N THR A 142 -4.20 15.57 6.00
CA THR A 142 -5.58 15.02 6.04
C THR A 142 -6.13 14.82 7.45
N SER A 143 -5.33 15.05 8.49
CA SER A 143 -5.80 15.03 9.90
C SER A 143 -6.28 16.40 10.40
N ALA A 144 -5.91 17.48 9.73
CA ALA A 144 -6.34 18.82 10.08
C ALA A 144 -7.77 19.13 9.62
N GLN A 145 -8.47 20.01 10.35
CA GLN A 145 -9.72 20.59 9.88
C GLN A 145 -9.44 21.75 8.91
N PRO A 146 -10.27 21.95 7.85
CA PRO A 146 -11.50 21.21 7.53
C PRO A 146 -11.29 19.94 6.69
N ALA A 147 -10.06 19.59 6.30
CA ALA A 147 -9.81 18.46 5.41
C ALA A 147 -10.39 17.13 5.92
N LEU A 148 -10.21 16.83 7.21
CA LEU A 148 -10.72 15.60 7.82
C LEU A 148 -12.25 15.47 7.74
N SER A 149 -13.00 16.57 7.95
CA SER A 149 -14.47 16.52 7.87
C SER A 149 -14.95 16.29 6.44
N VAL A 150 -14.34 16.95 5.45
CA VAL A 150 -14.61 16.72 4.02
C VAL A 150 -14.36 15.26 3.63
N LEU A 151 -13.25 14.68 4.11
CA LEU A 151 -12.91 13.29 3.83
C LEU A 151 -13.89 12.31 4.47
N ARG A 152 -14.31 12.56 5.72
CA ARG A 152 -15.31 11.72 6.40
C ARG A 152 -16.66 11.75 5.67
N GLU A 153 -17.11 12.92 5.24
CA GLU A 153 -18.36 13.04 4.46
C GLU A 153 -18.31 12.24 3.15
N LYS A 154 -17.15 12.23 2.48
CA LYS A 154 -16.98 11.64 1.15
C LYS A 154 -16.58 10.17 1.15
N LEU A 155 -15.80 9.72 2.13
CA LEU A 155 -15.09 8.44 2.11
C LEU A 155 -15.44 7.49 3.27
N ASP A 156 -16.33 7.88 4.18
CA ASP A 156 -16.79 6.98 5.25
C ASP A 156 -17.82 5.99 4.69
N GLY A 157 -17.36 4.81 4.29
CA GLY A 157 -18.18 3.75 3.70
C GLY A 157 -17.74 2.37 4.17
N ASN A 158 -18.69 1.45 4.37
CA ASN A 158 -18.43 0.11 4.93
C ASN A 158 -17.55 -0.79 4.04
N ALA A 159 -17.42 -0.50 2.74
CA ALA A 159 -16.69 -1.35 1.80
C ALA A 159 -15.17 -1.35 2.04
N THR A 160 -14.61 -0.24 2.53
CA THR A 160 -13.15 -0.06 2.72
C THR A 160 -12.66 -0.64 4.04
N ASP A 161 -13.53 -0.72 5.06
CA ASP A 161 -13.23 -1.36 6.34
C ASP A 161 -13.01 -2.89 6.20
N PHE A 162 -13.59 -3.52 5.17
CA PHE A 162 -13.38 -4.95 4.88
C PHE A 162 -11.90 -5.27 4.59
N ALA A 163 -11.24 -4.47 3.75
CA ALA A 163 -9.85 -4.71 3.35
C ALA A 163 -8.90 -4.62 4.55
N TYR A 164 -9.14 -3.65 5.44
CA TYR A 164 -8.42 -3.51 6.70
C TYR A 164 -8.64 -4.70 7.65
N GLN A 165 -9.88 -5.15 7.80
CA GLN A 165 -10.25 -6.25 8.69
C GLN A 165 -9.74 -7.61 8.22
N TYR A 166 -9.55 -7.80 6.92
CA TYR A 166 -9.34 -9.12 6.32
C TYR A 166 -8.06 -9.82 6.84
N PRO A 167 -6.89 -9.18 6.91
CA PRO A 167 -5.71 -9.79 7.51
C PRO A 167 -5.89 -10.20 8.97
N PHE A 168 -6.54 -9.35 9.79
CA PHE A 168 -6.79 -9.65 11.21
C PHE A 168 -7.65 -10.90 11.40
N LYS A 169 -8.75 -11.01 10.65
CA LYS A 169 -9.63 -12.19 10.67
C LYS A 169 -8.91 -13.48 10.29
N GLY A 170 -7.84 -13.37 9.50
CA GLY A 170 -7.06 -14.52 9.04
C GLY A 170 -5.94 -14.99 9.95
N VAL A 171 -5.52 -14.19 10.95
CA VAL A 171 -4.35 -14.53 11.80
C VAL A 171 -4.54 -15.84 12.54
N ALA A 172 -5.71 -16.05 13.15
CA ALA A 172 -6.01 -17.27 13.92
C ALA A 172 -5.84 -18.53 13.06
N SER A 173 -6.38 -18.52 11.83
CA SER A 173 -6.26 -19.63 10.90
C SER A 173 -4.80 -19.91 10.49
N VAL A 174 -3.99 -18.87 10.28
CA VAL A 174 -2.57 -19.04 9.94
C VAL A 174 -1.78 -19.60 11.12
N LEU A 175 -2.06 -19.14 12.34
CA LEU A 175 -1.43 -19.67 13.56
C LEU A 175 -1.74 -21.16 13.73
N GLU A 176 -3.01 -21.54 13.62
CA GLU A 176 -3.45 -22.94 13.73
C GLU A 176 -2.78 -23.82 12.66
N HIS A 177 -2.75 -23.37 11.40
CA HIS A 177 -2.13 -24.10 10.30
C HIS A 177 -0.62 -24.35 10.53
N GLN A 178 0.06 -23.45 11.25
CA GLN A 178 1.48 -23.58 11.60
C GLN A 178 1.74 -24.32 12.93
N GLY A 179 0.68 -24.78 13.59
CA GLY A 179 0.74 -25.53 14.86
C GLY A 179 0.91 -24.63 16.08
N PHE A 180 0.48 -23.37 16.02
CA PHE A 180 0.42 -22.45 17.16
C PHE A 180 -1.02 -22.27 17.67
N ASP A 181 -1.18 -21.73 18.88
CA ASP A 181 -2.48 -21.45 19.48
C ASP A 181 -3.22 -20.33 18.71
N PRO A 182 -4.40 -20.62 18.10
CA PRO A 182 -5.18 -19.62 17.36
C PRO A 182 -5.77 -18.53 18.25
N ALA A 183 -5.91 -18.76 19.57
CA ALA A 183 -6.57 -17.83 20.48
C ALA A 183 -5.88 -16.46 20.52
N LEU A 184 -4.55 -16.40 20.29
CA LEU A 184 -3.84 -15.14 20.13
C LEU A 184 -4.38 -14.33 18.95
N GLY A 185 -4.58 -14.97 17.79
CA GLY A 185 -5.11 -14.31 16.60
C GLY A 185 -6.54 -13.79 16.82
N GLU A 186 -7.37 -14.55 17.53
CA GLU A 186 -8.74 -14.14 17.87
C GLU A 186 -8.77 -12.91 18.78
N ARG A 187 -7.93 -12.88 19.84
CA ARG A 187 -7.82 -11.73 20.75
C ARG A 187 -7.28 -10.49 20.04
N ILE A 188 -6.26 -10.65 19.19
CA ILE A 188 -5.71 -9.55 18.41
C ILE A 188 -6.75 -8.99 17.42
N ASN A 189 -7.51 -9.85 16.75
CA ASN A 189 -8.61 -9.40 15.90
C ASN A 189 -9.71 -8.69 16.71
N ALA A 190 -10.06 -9.18 17.90
CA ALA A 190 -11.05 -8.52 18.75
C ALA A 190 -10.59 -7.13 19.23
N ALA A 191 -9.30 -6.97 19.55
CA ALA A 191 -8.75 -5.72 20.08
C ALA A 191 -8.37 -4.70 19.00
N TYR A 192 -7.90 -5.15 17.84
CA TYR A 192 -7.29 -4.29 16.82
C TYR A 192 -7.86 -4.51 15.41
N GLY A 193 -8.78 -5.46 15.21
CA GLY A 193 -9.39 -5.71 13.91
C GLY A 193 -10.39 -4.64 13.47
N SER A 194 -10.76 -3.71 14.35
CA SER A 194 -11.66 -2.60 14.06
C SER A 194 -11.11 -1.28 14.59
N GLU A 195 -11.57 -0.16 14.01
CA GLU A 195 -11.18 1.19 14.44
C GLU A 195 -12.39 1.92 15.02
N SER A 196 -12.21 2.57 16.17
CA SER A 196 -13.23 3.47 16.71
C SER A 196 -13.29 4.79 15.92
N VAL A 197 -14.29 5.62 16.18
CA VAL A 197 -14.37 6.96 15.57
C VAL A 197 -13.16 7.82 15.93
N GLU A 198 -12.64 7.65 17.15
CA GLU A 198 -11.47 8.34 17.67
C GLU A 198 -10.17 7.87 17.01
N ASP A 199 -10.10 6.61 16.57
CA ASP A 199 -8.95 6.08 15.81
C ASP A 199 -8.89 6.64 14.38
N LYS A 200 -10.04 6.99 13.79
CA LYS A 200 -10.18 7.43 12.39
C LYS A 200 -9.77 8.90 12.22
N VAL A 201 -8.47 9.18 12.23
CA VAL A 201 -7.91 10.55 12.35
C VAL A 201 -7.31 11.14 11.07
N CYS A 202 -7.05 10.36 10.04
CA CYS A 202 -6.50 10.86 8.77
C CYS A 202 -6.94 10.01 7.58
N LEU A 203 -6.66 10.46 6.36
CA LEU A 203 -6.83 9.60 5.19
C LEU A 203 -5.72 8.54 5.19
N CYS A 204 -6.12 7.28 5.11
CA CYS A 204 -5.26 6.15 4.86
C CYS A 204 -5.46 5.68 3.41
N HIS A 205 -4.40 5.22 2.77
CA HIS A 205 -4.47 4.51 1.50
C HIS A 205 -5.14 3.14 1.66
N GLY A 206 -4.95 2.46 2.79
CA GLY A 206 -5.60 1.18 3.12
C GLY A 206 -4.97 -0.07 2.48
N ASP A 207 -4.16 0.12 1.43
CA ASP A 207 -3.39 -0.92 0.76
C ASP A 207 -1.94 -0.46 0.50
N PHE A 208 -1.33 0.23 1.48
CA PHE A 208 -0.01 0.84 1.30
C PHE A 208 1.14 -0.15 1.47
N TRP A 209 1.73 -0.60 0.37
CA TRP A 209 2.85 -1.57 0.30
C TRP A 209 3.60 -1.44 -1.03
N LEU A 210 4.78 -2.09 -1.16
CA LEU A 210 5.71 -1.80 -2.26
C LEU A 210 5.11 -2.08 -3.65
N SER A 211 4.20 -3.04 -3.77
CA SER A 211 3.57 -3.40 -5.05
C SER A 211 2.63 -2.31 -5.58
N ASN A 212 2.17 -1.39 -4.73
CA ASN A 212 1.29 -0.28 -5.11
C ASN A 212 2.06 1.03 -5.33
N ILE A 213 3.38 0.94 -5.48
CA ILE A 213 4.24 2.08 -5.83
C ILE A 213 4.89 1.75 -7.17
N GLN A 214 4.42 2.40 -8.24
CA GLN A 214 5.01 2.27 -9.56
C GLN A 214 6.23 3.18 -9.69
N VAL A 215 7.28 2.66 -10.31
CA VAL A 215 8.49 3.42 -10.64
C VAL A 215 8.31 3.90 -12.08
N ALA A 216 8.30 5.22 -12.28
CA ALA A 216 8.17 5.80 -13.60
C ALA A 216 9.30 5.24 -14.50
N ASP A 217 8.91 4.84 -15.71
CA ASP A 217 9.89 4.48 -16.73
C ASP A 217 10.76 5.70 -16.97
N GLU A 218 12.08 5.50 -16.96
CA GLU A 218 13.07 6.57 -16.97
C GLU A 218 12.69 7.69 -17.94
N ASP A 219 12.59 8.92 -17.42
CA ASP A 219 12.76 10.09 -18.27
C ASP A 219 14.27 10.13 -18.56
N THR A 220 14.67 9.76 -19.78
CA THR A 220 16.06 9.68 -20.28
C THR A 220 16.80 11.03 -20.28
N THR A 221 16.40 11.97 -19.43
CA THR A 221 16.83 13.37 -19.43
C THR A 221 17.62 13.77 -18.18
N ARG A 222 18.22 12.82 -17.44
CA ARG A 222 19.34 13.13 -16.54
C ARG A 222 20.68 12.76 -17.16
N GLN A 223 21.33 13.83 -17.60
CA GLN A 223 22.63 13.93 -18.22
C GLN A 223 23.70 13.17 -17.45
N SER A 224 24.52 12.47 -18.23
CA SER A 224 25.92 12.16 -17.96
C SER A 224 26.58 13.32 -17.19
N THR A 225 26.85 13.12 -15.90
CA THR A 225 27.92 13.84 -15.24
C THR A 225 29.18 13.03 -15.46
N ALA A 226 30.18 13.67 -16.06
CA ALA A 226 31.47 13.08 -16.35
C ALA A 226 32.08 12.42 -15.10
N GLU A 227 32.85 11.35 -15.36
CA GLU A 227 33.78 10.67 -14.48
C GLU A 227 33.18 9.65 -13.48
N GLY A 228 33.11 8.39 -13.95
CA GLY A 228 33.42 7.20 -13.14
C GLY A 228 32.38 6.68 -12.15
N ASN A 229 31.35 7.45 -11.80
CA ASN A 229 30.27 6.96 -10.94
C ASN A 229 29.12 6.40 -11.78
N VAL A 230 28.71 5.16 -11.50
CA VAL A 230 27.45 4.61 -11.99
C VAL A 230 26.35 5.51 -11.42
N ASN A 231 25.75 6.36 -12.25
CA ASN A 231 24.68 7.26 -11.82
C ASN A 231 23.52 6.41 -11.29
N GLN A 232 23.31 6.46 -9.98
CA GLN A 232 22.16 5.83 -9.34
C GLN A 232 20.91 6.53 -9.86
N LEU A 233 19.97 5.76 -10.40
CA LEU A 233 18.75 6.32 -10.98
C LEU A 233 17.92 6.98 -9.88
N ASP A 234 17.32 8.10 -10.23
CA ASP A 234 16.51 8.90 -9.32
C ASP A 234 15.07 9.06 -9.85
N PRO A 235 14.28 7.96 -9.89
CA PRO A 235 13.00 7.93 -10.56
C PRO A 235 11.92 8.70 -9.80
N VAL A 236 10.86 9.05 -10.53
CA VAL A 236 9.59 9.51 -9.96
C VAL A 236 8.77 8.27 -9.58
N LEU A 237 8.16 8.28 -8.41
CA LEU A 237 7.28 7.22 -7.92
C LEU A 237 5.82 7.64 -8.09
N THR A 238 4.94 6.68 -8.40
CA THR A 238 3.49 6.89 -8.47
C THR A 238 2.79 5.94 -7.51
N ILE A 239 2.01 6.49 -6.58
CA ILE A 239 1.27 5.68 -5.59
C ILE A 239 -0.12 5.39 -6.15
N ILE A 240 -0.39 4.13 -6.44
CA ILE A 240 -1.59 3.66 -7.16
C ILE A 240 -2.51 2.84 -6.26
N ASP A 241 -3.69 2.47 -6.77
CA ASP A 241 -4.59 1.51 -6.12
C ASP A 241 -5.28 2.05 -4.86
N TRP A 242 -5.88 3.24 -4.98
CA TRP A 242 -6.56 3.95 -3.88
C TRP A 242 -7.99 3.43 -3.61
N GLU A 243 -8.35 2.24 -4.09
CA GLU A 243 -9.71 1.71 -3.96
C GLU A 243 -10.10 1.33 -2.53
N ASN A 244 -9.10 1.16 -1.65
CA ASN A 244 -9.26 0.89 -0.22
C ASN A 244 -9.06 2.14 0.65
N ALA A 245 -8.97 3.32 0.03
CA ALA A 245 -8.75 4.56 0.75
C ALA A 245 -9.90 4.87 1.69
N ARG A 246 -9.58 5.28 2.92
CA ARG A 246 -10.56 5.49 3.99
C ARG A 246 -10.04 6.45 5.03
N VAL A 247 -10.95 7.08 5.77
CA VAL A 247 -10.56 7.78 7.00
C VAL A 247 -10.30 6.73 8.08
N GLY A 248 -9.07 6.70 8.60
CA GLY A 248 -8.57 5.63 9.45
C GLY A 248 -7.41 6.08 10.35
N ASN A 249 -6.81 5.12 11.04
CA ASN A 249 -5.57 5.34 11.77
C ASN A 249 -4.36 5.18 10.84
N GLY A 250 -3.61 6.26 10.63
CA GLY A 250 -2.43 6.27 9.76
C GLY A 250 -1.34 5.27 10.15
N ALA A 251 -1.30 4.78 11.40
CA ALA A 251 -0.39 3.71 11.82
C ALA A 251 -0.58 2.41 11.02
N THR A 252 -1.75 2.20 10.42
CA THR A 252 -2.06 1.00 9.62
C THR A 252 -1.31 0.97 8.28
N ASP A 253 -1.28 2.09 7.55
CA ASP A 253 -0.47 2.23 6.33
C ASP A 253 1.03 2.10 6.63
N VAL A 254 1.48 2.73 7.73
CA VAL A 254 2.89 2.67 8.15
C VAL A 254 3.28 1.25 8.52
N GLY A 255 2.49 0.58 9.35
CA GLY A 255 2.75 -0.80 9.79
C GLY A 255 2.76 -1.77 8.61
N ARG A 256 1.85 -1.57 7.65
CA ARG A 256 1.80 -2.37 6.43
C ARG A 256 3.04 -2.21 5.56
N PHE A 257 3.40 -0.97 5.23
CA PHE A 257 4.56 -0.72 4.40
C PHE A 257 5.85 -1.13 5.10
N ALA A 258 5.97 -0.86 6.40
CA ALA A 258 7.11 -1.28 7.21
C ALA A 258 7.27 -2.81 7.22
N ALA A 259 6.18 -3.57 7.35
CA ALA A 259 6.24 -5.03 7.28
C ALA A 259 6.71 -5.52 5.91
N ASP A 260 6.17 -4.96 4.84
CA ASP A 260 6.56 -5.34 3.48
C ASP A 260 8.01 -4.96 3.16
N ALA A 261 8.45 -3.78 3.60
CA ALA A 261 9.82 -3.30 3.52
C ALA A 261 10.78 -4.23 4.29
N TRP A 262 10.41 -4.64 5.50
CA TRP A 262 11.18 -5.57 6.32
C TRP A 262 11.30 -6.95 5.66
N LEU A 263 10.21 -7.45 5.07
CA LEU A 263 10.22 -8.71 4.32
C LEU A 263 11.17 -8.64 3.11
N VAL A 264 11.13 -7.56 2.32
CA VAL A 264 12.04 -7.44 1.17
C VAL A 264 13.50 -7.22 1.59
N ASP A 265 13.77 -6.46 2.64
CA ASP A 265 15.12 -6.35 3.22
C ASP A 265 15.63 -7.71 3.68
N ARG A 266 14.81 -8.46 4.40
CA ARG A 266 15.18 -9.78 4.93
C ARG A 266 15.47 -10.81 3.83
N PHE A 267 14.66 -10.86 2.79
CA PHE A 267 14.72 -11.94 1.80
C PHE A 267 15.41 -11.56 0.48
N TYR A 268 15.63 -10.27 0.20
CA TYR A 268 16.15 -9.79 -1.09
C TYR A 268 17.32 -8.79 -0.95
N GLY A 269 18.11 -8.90 0.13
CA GLY A 269 19.46 -8.33 0.18
C GLY A 269 19.65 -7.05 1.01
N GLY A 270 18.74 -6.74 1.93
CA GLY A 270 18.96 -5.74 2.99
C GLY A 270 19.43 -4.38 2.51
N LYS A 271 18.71 -3.78 1.54
CA LYS A 271 19.08 -2.53 0.86
C LYS A 271 18.62 -1.28 1.64
N GLY A 272 18.08 -1.46 2.84
CA GLY A 272 17.78 -0.40 3.79
C GLY A 272 16.40 0.23 3.62
N MET A 273 15.45 -0.46 2.97
CA MET A 273 14.10 0.06 2.74
C MET A 273 13.35 0.28 4.05
N PHE A 274 13.40 -0.70 4.95
CA PHE A 274 12.65 -0.69 6.21
C PHE A 274 13.11 0.42 7.15
N SER A 275 14.41 0.47 7.45
CA SER A 275 14.95 1.43 8.41
C SER A 275 14.84 2.87 7.91
N ALA A 276 15.12 3.12 6.62
CA ALA A 276 15.04 4.45 6.05
C ALA A 276 13.59 4.97 5.97
N PHE A 277 12.62 4.12 5.56
CA PHE A 277 11.20 4.48 5.55
C PHE A 277 10.73 4.86 6.95
N LEU A 278 10.94 3.97 7.93
CA LEU A 278 10.40 4.15 9.27
C LEU A 278 11.03 5.37 9.96
N THR A 279 12.34 5.56 9.83
CA THR A 279 13.04 6.72 10.38
C THR A 279 12.51 8.02 9.80
N ALA A 280 12.33 8.08 8.47
CA ALA A 280 11.86 9.28 7.79
C ALA A 280 10.42 9.64 8.16
N TYR A 281 9.54 8.63 8.23
CA TYR A 281 8.16 8.83 8.67
C TYR A 281 8.10 9.38 10.10
N LEU A 282 8.82 8.75 11.04
CA LEU A 282 8.80 9.14 12.46
C LEU A 282 9.41 10.52 12.70
N ALA A 283 10.39 10.93 11.90
CA ALA A 283 10.99 12.26 11.97
C ALA A 283 9.99 13.36 11.57
N GLU A 284 9.14 13.11 10.57
CA GLU A 284 8.15 14.08 10.07
C GLU A 284 6.84 14.03 10.88
N ARG A 285 6.43 12.84 11.34
CA ARG A 285 5.21 12.62 12.12
C ARG A 285 5.49 11.67 13.29
N PRO A 286 5.93 12.19 14.44
CA PRO A 286 6.08 11.40 15.66
C PRO A 286 4.77 10.72 16.06
N LEU A 287 4.85 9.47 16.49
CA LEU A 287 3.70 8.67 16.89
C LEU A 287 3.50 8.70 18.41
N SER A 288 2.26 8.79 18.84
CA SER A 288 1.86 8.50 20.23
C SER A 288 2.12 7.03 20.58
N GLU A 289 2.16 6.70 21.88
CA GLU A 289 2.33 5.31 22.33
C GLU A 289 1.23 4.37 21.79
N GLN A 290 -0.02 4.85 21.71
CA GLN A 290 -1.12 4.09 21.13
C GLN A 290 -0.91 3.82 19.63
N GLU A 291 -0.45 4.83 18.87
CA GLU A 291 -0.13 4.66 17.44
C GLU A 291 1.07 3.73 17.23
N LYS A 292 2.10 3.78 18.09
CA LYS A 292 3.22 2.84 18.05
C LYS A 292 2.75 1.41 18.26
N ILE A 293 1.88 1.17 19.25
CA ILE A 293 1.29 -0.16 19.48
C ILE A 293 0.48 -0.60 18.27
N ARG A 294 -0.37 0.28 17.72
CA ARG A 294 -1.19 -0.02 16.53
C ARG A 294 -0.33 -0.39 15.32
N LEU A 295 0.75 0.35 15.06
CA LEU A 295 1.72 0.07 14.01
C LEU A 295 2.36 -1.31 14.24
N THR A 296 2.84 -1.57 15.45
CA THR A 296 3.48 -2.84 15.83
C THR A 296 2.57 -4.04 15.64
N VAL A 297 1.31 -3.92 16.05
CA VAL A 297 0.31 -4.97 15.83
C VAL A 297 0.08 -5.18 14.34
N TYR A 298 -0.15 -4.11 13.56
CA TYR A 298 -0.42 -4.26 12.13
C TYR A 298 0.78 -4.84 11.36
N PHE A 299 2.01 -4.46 11.75
CA PHE A 299 3.25 -5.02 11.22
C PHE A 299 3.30 -6.54 11.45
N ALA A 300 3.04 -6.99 12.67
CA ALA A 300 3.06 -8.41 13.02
C ALA A 300 1.93 -9.20 12.34
N VAL A 301 0.72 -8.63 12.28
CA VAL A 301 -0.42 -9.20 11.56
C VAL A 301 -0.11 -9.36 10.08
N HIS A 302 0.51 -8.35 9.45
CA HIS A 302 0.91 -8.42 8.05
C HIS A 302 1.91 -9.56 7.81
N ILE A 303 2.96 -9.65 8.65
CA ILE A 303 3.98 -10.70 8.53
C ILE A 303 3.37 -12.10 8.68
N ILE A 304 2.49 -12.30 9.67
CA ILE A 304 1.81 -13.60 9.86
C ILE A 304 0.92 -13.89 8.65
N PHE A 305 -0.02 -13.01 8.35
CA PHE A 305 -1.05 -13.28 7.36
C PHE A 305 -0.49 -13.44 5.94
N TYR A 306 0.49 -12.61 5.56
CA TYR A 306 1.11 -12.65 4.23
C TYR A 306 2.34 -13.56 4.15
N SER A 307 2.69 -14.28 5.23
CA SER A 307 3.68 -15.38 5.16
C SER A 307 3.30 -16.44 4.12
N ARG A 308 1.99 -16.63 3.88
CA ARG A 308 1.42 -17.54 2.87
C ARG A 308 1.75 -17.16 1.41
N MET A 309 2.33 -15.98 1.16
CA MET A 309 2.77 -15.56 -0.19
C MET A 309 4.12 -16.17 -0.61
N ARG A 310 4.57 -17.27 0.02
CA ARG A 310 5.79 -18.02 -0.30
C ARG A 310 7.05 -17.15 -0.39
N TRP A 311 7.39 -16.50 0.73
CA TRP A 311 8.65 -15.77 0.87
C TRP A 311 9.88 -16.67 1.00
N THR A 312 9.68 -17.90 1.48
CA THR A 312 10.71 -18.87 1.82
C THR A 312 10.07 -20.27 1.87
N ASP A 313 10.82 -21.29 2.28
CA ASP A 313 10.32 -22.65 2.46
C ASP A 313 9.38 -22.77 3.69
N ASP A 314 8.88 -23.97 3.95
CA ASP A 314 7.92 -24.21 5.04
C ASP A 314 8.52 -23.91 6.42
N GLU A 315 9.80 -24.27 6.64
CA GLU A 315 10.48 -23.99 7.91
C GLU A 315 10.68 -22.49 8.10
N GLY A 316 11.12 -21.78 7.05
CA GLY A 316 11.24 -20.33 7.05
C GLY A 316 9.89 -19.63 7.26
N THR A 317 8.81 -20.18 6.69
CA THR A 317 7.45 -19.68 6.86
C THR A 317 7.01 -19.82 8.31
N LYS A 318 7.27 -20.99 8.94
CA LYS A 318 6.98 -21.19 10.36
C LYS A 318 7.77 -20.22 11.25
N LYS A 319 9.06 -19.99 10.96
CA LYS A 319 9.89 -18.99 11.69
C LYS A 319 9.36 -17.57 11.52
N LEU A 320 8.85 -17.24 10.33
CA LEU A 320 8.25 -15.94 10.04
C LEU A 320 6.97 -15.73 10.86
N VAL A 321 6.09 -16.72 10.90
CA VAL A 321 4.87 -16.71 11.73
C VAL A 321 5.23 -16.65 13.22
N GLN A 322 6.25 -17.41 13.66
CA GLN A 322 6.76 -17.34 15.03
C GLN A 322 7.27 -15.94 15.40
N THR A 323 7.93 -15.25 14.46
CA THR A 323 8.41 -13.87 14.67
C THR A 323 7.23 -12.91 14.90
N GLY A 324 6.22 -12.94 14.02
CA GLY A 324 5.03 -12.11 14.20
C GLY A 324 4.26 -12.45 15.48
N LYS A 325 4.11 -13.74 15.79
CA LYS A 325 3.51 -14.22 17.04
C LYS A 325 4.20 -13.63 18.26
N GLY A 326 5.53 -13.69 18.33
CA GLY A 326 6.29 -13.16 19.45
C GLY A 326 6.11 -11.65 19.64
N VAL A 327 5.96 -10.89 18.55
CA VAL A 327 5.65 -9.46 18.62
C VAL A 327 4.24 -9.23 19.20
N LEU A 328 3.24 -10.00 18.76
CA LEU A 328 1.88 -9.87 19.29
C LEU A 328 1.79 -10.24 20.78
N GLU A 329 2.49 -11.30 21.21
CA GLU A 329 2.58 -11.68 22.63
C GLU A 329 3.24 -10.59 23.47
N ALA A 330 4.32 -9.97 22.96
CA ALA A 330 4.99 -8.88 23.65
C ALA A 330 4.08 -7.64 23.79
N VAL A 331 3.22 -7.37 22.81
CA VAL A 331 2.19 -6.33 22.91
C VAL A 331 1.15 -6.68 23.98
N GLU A 332 0.57 -7.91 23.97
CA GLU A 332 -0.44 -8.32 24.97
C GLU A 332 0.10 -8.27 26.41
N SER A 333 1.36 -8.65 26.61
CA SER A 333 1.98 -8.66 27.94
C SER A 333 2.62 -7.32 28.34
N GLY A 334 2.60 -6.31 27.47
CA GLY A 334 3.31 -5.04 27.69
C GLY A 334 4.82 -5.18 27.86
N ASN A 335 5.44 -6.20 27.23
CA ASN A 335 6.87 -6.50 27.38
C ASN A 335 7.72 -5.57 26.50
N GLN A 336 8.03 -4.39 27.06
CA GLN A 336 8.80 -3.35 26.38
C GLN A 336 10.21 -3.80 25.98
N GLU A 337 10.86 -4.65 26.78
CA GLU A 337 12.21 -5.16 26.47
C GLU A 337 12.21 -6.01 25.18
N SER A 338 11.21 -6.86 25.02
CA SER A 338 11.05 -7.66 23.80
C SER A 338 10.76 -6.79 22.58
N LEU A 339 9.98 -5.71 22.75
CA LEU A 339 9.70 -4.74 21.68
C LEU A 339 10.93 -3.90 21.31
N ALA A 340 11.75 -3.54 22.30
CA ALA A 340 12.99 -2.76 22.12
C ALA A 340 14.16 -3.55 21.52
N THR A 341 14.09 -4.88 21.52
CA THR A 341 15.11 -5.76 20.93
C THR A 341 14.66 -6.44 19.64
N GLY A 342 13.38 -6.27 19.26
CA GLY A 342 12.77 -6.88 18.09
C GLY A 342 12.94 -6.07 16.79
N PRO A 343 12.28 -6.52 15.70
CA PRO A 343 12.33 -5.86 14.38
C PRO A 343 11.98 -4.38 14.40
N LEU A 344 11.11 -3.96 15.34
CA LEU A 344 10.60 -2.60 15.47
C LEU A 344 11.32 -1.80 16.57
N MET A 345 12.54 -2.18 16.95
CA MET A 345 13.30 -1.49 18.00
C MET A 345 13.33 0.03 17.82
N LEU A 346 13.39 0.54 16.57
CA LEU A 346 13.36 1.98 16.26
C LEU A 346 12.18 2.74 16.88
N LEU A 347 11.06 2.08 17.18
CA LEU A 347 9.91 2.70 17.87
C LEU A 347 10.10 2.82 19.39
N TYR A 348 10.98 2.02 19.97
CA TYR A 348 11.09 1.77 21.41
C TYR A 348 12.47 2.09 22.00
N SER A 349 13.51 2.31 21.17
CA SER A 349 14.89 2.57 21.60
C SER A 349 15.09 3.85 22.45
N GLY A 350 14.07 4.68 22.63
CA GLY A 350 14.08 5.83 23.56
C GLY A 350 13.80 5.48 25.03
N TYR A 351 13.49 4.22 25.35
CA TYR A 351 13.12 3.75 26.70
C TYR A 351 14.23 3.04 27.47
N VAL A 352 15.50 3.18 27.06
CA VAL A 352 16.63 2.82 27.94
C VAL A 352 16.77 3.91 28.99
N VAL A 353 15.91 3.88 29.99
CA VAL A 353 16.07 4.66 31.22
C VAL A 353 17.27 4.06 31.95
N SER A 354 18.31 4.89 32.10
CA SER A 354 19.47 4.66 32.96
C SER A 354 19.08 4.40 34.40
#